data_AF-A0A1T4QIN1-F1
#
_entry.id   AF-A0A1T4QIN1-F1
#
_cell.length_a   1.000
_cell.length_b   1.000
_cell.length_c   1.000
_cell.angle_alpha   90.00
_cell.angle_beta   90.00
_cell.angle_gamma   90.00
#
_symmetry.space_group_name_H-M   'P 1'
#
loop_
_entity.id
_entity.type
_entity.pdbx_description
1 polymer ?
#
loop_
_entity_poly.entity_id
_entity_poly.type
_entity_poly.pdbx_seq_one_letter_code
_entity_poly.pdbx_strand_id
1 'polypeptide(L)'
;KAHKLFCKRAGIEPINGHLKSDHRMGRNFYKGIFGDMLNAKLAAAAFNFKRVMRRFFVLLEWLYCCFLCREGVNKNGEPPYPALAK
;
A
#
# COMPACT_ATOMS: atom_id res chain seq x y z
N LYS A 1 -8.90 4.85 -29.18
CA LYS A 1 -7.70 4.44 -28.39
C LYS A 1 -7.34 5.45 -27.29
N ALA A 2 -7.27 6.76 -27.57
CA ALA A 2 -6.91 7.79 -26.58
C ALA A 2 -7.84 7.86 -25.35
N HIS A 3 -9.16 7.78 -25.54
CA HIS A 3 -10.15 7.80 -24.44
C HIS A 3 -9.87 6.76 -23.35
N LYS A 4 -9.52 5.52 -23.74
CA LYS A 4 -9.20 4.43 -22.81
C LYS A 4 -7.94 4.69 -21.97
N LEU A 5 -7.00 5.48 -22.48
CA LEU A 5 -5.79 5.89 -21.75
C LEU A 5 -6.10 7.00 -20.74
N PHE A 6 -6.96 7.96 -21.11
CA PHE A 6 -7.41 9.02 -20.21
C PHE A 6 -8.24 8.46 -19.04
N CYS A 7 -9.16 7.52 -19.29
CA CYS A 7 -9.92 6.87 -18.22
C CYS A 7 -9.02 6.13 -17.21
N LYS A 8 -7.90 5.52 -17.67
CA LYS A 8 -6.93 4.88 -16.78
C LYS A 8 -6.16 5.90 -15.92
N ARG A 9 -5.89 7.10 -16.45
CA ARG A 9 -5.21 8.19 -15.71
C ARG A 9 -6.13 8.93 -14.74
N ALA A 10 -7.41 9.04 -15.07
CA ALA A 10 -8.41 9.68 -14.21
C ALA A 10 -8.51 9.04 -12.81
N GLY A 11 -8.19 7.75 -12.67
CA GLY A 11 -8.11 7.08 -11.36
C GLY A 11 -6.82 7.34 -10.57
N ILE A 12 -5.76 7.80 -11.22
CA ILE A 12 -4.44 8.07 -10.62
C ILE A 12 -4.34 9.53 -10.17
N GLU A 13 -4.94 10.44 -10.93
CA GLU A 13 -4.99 11.88 -10.65
C GLU A 13 -5.51 12.24 -9.24
N PRO A 14 -6.61 11.68 -8.71
CA PRO A 14 -7.07 11.98 -7.35
C PRO A 14 -6.07 11.50 -6.29
N ILE A 15 -5.41 10.37 -6.51
CA ILE A 15 -4.38 9.84 -5.60
C ILE A 15 -3.15 10.76 -5.59
N ASN A 16 -2.73 11.23 -6.77
CA ASN A 16 -1.64 12.20 -6.89
C ASN A 16 -2.00 13.57 -6.31
N GLY A 17 -3.25 14.00 -6.43
CA GLY A 17 -3.77 15.20 -5.78
C GLY A 17 -3.68 15.09 -4.27
N HIS A 18 -4.22 14.00 -3.71
CA HIS A 18 -4.19 13.71 -2.28
C HIS A 18 -2.76 13.55 -1.73
N LEU A 19 -1.85 12.95 -2.50
CA LEU A 19 -0.42 12.88 -2.14
C LEU A 19 0.22 14.26 -2.04
N LYS A 20 -0.17 15.20 -2.91
CA LYS A 20 0.36 16.57 -2.92
C LYS A 20 -0.23 17.44 -1.80
N SER A 21 -1.53 17.33 -1.54
CA SER A 21 -2.22 18.12 -0.50
C SER A 21 -2.01 17.58 0.91
N ASP A 22 -2.16 16.26 1.10
CA ASP A 22 -2.30 15.68 2.44
C ASP A 22 -1.03 14.96 2.92
N HIS A 23 -0.20 14.45 2.01
CA HIS A 23 1.02 13.69 2.35
C HIS A 23 2.31 14.50 2.15
N ARG A 24 2.47 15.64 2.84
CA ARG A 24 3.72 16.46 2.98
C ARG A 24 4.69 16.46 1.77
N MET A 25 4.18 16.36 0.54
CA MET A 25 4.94 16.45 -0.72
C MET A 25 5.11 17.92 -1.15
N GLY A 26 4.90 18.85 -0.21
CA GLY A 26 5.19 20.26 -0.36
C GLY A 26 6.70 20.54 -0.33
N ARG A 27 7.05 21.82 -0.48
CA ARG A 27 8.46 22.25 -0.53
C ARG A 27 9.17 21.94 0.79
N ASN A 28 10.29 21.23 0.70
CA ASN A 28 11.22 20.97 1.76
C ASN A 28 12.16 22.17 1.96
N PHE A 29 12.05 22.81 3.12
CA PHE A 29 12.85 23.98 3.49
C PHE A 29 14.33 23.69 3.76
N TYR A 30 14.72 22.41 3.88
CA TYR A 30 16.06 22.01 4.34
C TYR A 30 17.14 21.96 3.25
N LYS A 31 16.80 21.87 1.95
CA LYS A 31 17.78 21.76 0.83
C LYS A 31 17.35 22.39 -0.51
N GLY A 32 16.29 23.22 -0.53
CA GLY A 32 15.77 23.81 -1.75
C GLY A 32 15.35 22.77 -2.81
N ILE A 33 15.58 23.06 -4.09
CA ILE A 33 15.13 22.26 -5.25
C ILE A 33 15.59 20.79 -5.16
N PHE A 34 16.81 20.53 -4.67
CA PHE A 34 17.33 19.17 -4.54
C PHE A 34 16.58 18.37 -3.47
N GLY A 35 16.24 19.02 -2.35
CA GLY A 35 15.43 18.43 -1.29
C GLY A 35 14.01 18.11 -1.74
N ASP A 36 13.42 18.98 -2.56
CA ASP A 36 12.09 18.77 -3.15
C ASP A 36 12.07 17.57 -4.09
N MET A 37 13.08 17.44 -4.95
CA MET A 37 13.20 16.30 -5.86
C MET A 37 13.33 14.97 -5.10
N LEU A 38 14.16 14.94 -4.05
CA LEU A 38 14.32 13.74 -3.22
C LEU A 38 13.03 13.40 -2.45
N ASN A 39 12.34 14.40 -1.90
CA ASN A 39 11.06 14.21 -1.21
C ASN A 39 10.03 13.56 -2.13
N ALA A 40 9.90 14.07 -3.36
CA ALA A 40 8.97 13.53 -4.34
C ALA A 40 9.31 12.07 -4.72
N LYS A 41 10.60 11.75 -4.95
CA LYS A 41 11.05 10.40 -5.27
C LYS A 41 10.81 9.42 -4.13
N LEU A 42 11.13 9.82 -2.89
CA LEU A 42 10.95 8.98 -1.71
C LEU A 42 9.47 8.79 -1.36
N ALA A 43 8.64 9.84 -1.47
CA ALA A 43 7.20 9.72 -1.27
C ALA A 43 6.56 8.77 -2.30
N ALA A 44 6.97 8.84 -3.57
CA ALA A 44 6.52 7.89 -4.60
C ALA A 44 7.00 6.46 -4.30
N ALA A 45 8.24 6.27 -3.86
CA ALA A 45 8.77 4.97 -3.48
C ALA A 45 8.02 4.39 -2.27
N ALA A 46 7.81 5.18 -1.21
CA ALA A 46 7.08 4.77 -0.02
C ALA A 46 5.63 4.38 -0.34
N PHE A 47 4.95 5.11 -1.22
CA PHE A 47 3.59 4.76 -1.66
C PHE A 47 3.55 3.42 -2.40
N ASN A 48 4.55 3.13 -3.24
CA ASN A 48 4.69 1.84 -3.90
C ASN A 48 5.01 0.72 -2.89
N PHE A 49 5.93 0.95 -1.96
CA PHE A 49 6.27 -0.02 -0.91
C PHE A 49 5.08 -0.34 0.00
N LYS A 50 4.24 0.63 0.36
CA LYS A 50 3.02 0.40 1.15
C LYS A 50 2.10 -0.64 0.50
N ARG A 51 1.98 -0.63 -0.84
CA ARG A 51 1.19 -1.65 -1.57
C ARG A 51 1.84 -3.02 -1.53
N VAL A 52 3.16 -3.09 -1.74
CA VAL A 52 3.92 -4.34 -1.72
C VAL A 52 3.89 -4.96 -0.32
N MET A 53 4.14 -4.15 0.72
CA MET A 53 4.13 -4.60 2.11
C MET A 53 2.77 -5.16 2.53
N ARG A 54 1.65 -4.52 2.15
CA ARG A 54 0.32 -5.09 2.42
C ARG A 54 0.13 -6.48 1.80
N ARG A 55 0.58 -6.67 0.55
CA ARG A 55 0.50 -8.00 -0.09
C ARG A 55 1.40 -9.01 0.61
N PHE A 56 2.60 -8.59 0.99
CA PHE A 56 3.54 -9.41 1.72
C PHE A 56 2.98 -9.86 3.07
N PHE A 57 2.37 -8.96 3.85
CA PHE A 57 1.71 -9.32 5.11
C PHE A 57 0.57 -10.31 4.93
N VAL A 58 -0.28 -10.14 3.90
CA VAL A 58 -1.35 -11.11 3.60
C VAL A 58 -0.77 -12.48 3.23
N LEU A 59 0.32 -12.52 2.46
CA LEU A 59 1.00 -13.78 2.14
C LEU A 59 1.59 -14.43 3.39
N LEU A 60 2.22 -13.65 4.28
CA LEU A 60 2.75 -14.16 5.55
C LEU A 60 1.64 -14.67 6.47
N GLU A 61 0.52 -13.97 6.56
CA GLU A 61 -0.65 -14.40 7.33
C GLU A 61 -1.24 -15.69 6.76
N TRP A 62 -1.33 -15.80 5.43
CA TRP A 62 -1.75 -17.03 4.77
C TRP A 62 -0.77 -18.18 5.05
N LEU A 63 0.54 -17.96 4.94
CA LEU A 63 1.55 -18.96 5.24
C LEU A 63 1.53 -19.38 6.71
N TYR A 64 1.35 -18.44 7.63
CA TYR A 64 1.23 -18.70 9.07
C TYR A 64 -0.04 -19.49 9.37
N CYS A 65 -1.17 -19.13 8.76
CA CYS A 65 -2.42 -19.89 8.86
C CYS A 65 -2.27 -21.31 8.27
N CYS A 66 -1.62 -21.47 7.11
CA CYS A 66 -1.32 -22.79 6.55
C CYS A 66 -0.39 -23.61 7.44
N PHE A 67 0.62 -22.99 8.04
CA PHE A 67 1.53 -23.64 8.99
C PHE A 67 0.78 -24.10 10.26
N LEU A 68 -0.04 -23.24 10.85
CA LEU A 68 -0.89 -23.57 12.00
C LEU A 68 -1.95 -24.63 11.65
N CYS A 69 -2.60 -24.58 10.50
CA CYS A 69 -3.53 -25.63 10.05
C CYS A 69 -2.83 -26.97 9.79
N ARG A 70 -1.53 -26.96 9.47
CA ARG A 70 -0.72 -28.17 9.30
C ARG A 70 -0.34 -28.80 10.65
N GLU A 71 -0.08 -27.98 11.66
CA GLU A 71 0.24 -28.46 13.02
C GLU A 71 -1.00 -28.65 13.92
N GLY A 72 -2.13 -28.04 13.55
CA GLY A 72 -3.35 -27.96 14.35
C GLY A 72 -4.59 -28.46 13.62
N VAL A 73 -4.72 -29.79 13.48
CA VAL A 73 -6.05 -30.39 13.62
C VAL A 73 -6.32 -30.48 15.12
N ASN A 74 -6.90 -29.42 15.69
CA ASN A 74 -7.54 -29.52 17.01
C ASN A 74 -9.06 -29.47 16.81
N LYS A 75 -9.76 -30.36 17.52
CA LYS A 75 -10.94 -31.11 17.04
C LYS A 75 -12.27 -30.34 16.96
N ASN A 76 -12.24 -29.00 16.99
CA ASN A 76 -13.45 -28.19 17.23
C ASN A 76 -13.82 -27.21 16.10
N GLY A 77 -13.10 -27.18 14.98
CA GLY A 77 -13.61 -26.57 13.73
C GLY A 77 -13.90 -25.05 13.75
N GLU A 78 -13.24 -24.27 14.60
CA GLU A 78 -13.39 -22.81 14.62
C GLU A 78 -12.22 -22.10 13.91
N PRO A 79 -12.48 -21.14 13.00
CA PRO A 79 -11.43 -20.35 12.36
C PRO A 79 -10.75 -19.39 13.38
N PRO A 80 -9.41 -19.24 13.38
CA PRO A 80 -8.66 -18.57 14.45
C PRO A 80 -8.70 -17.03 14.46
N TYR A 81 -9.43 -16.37 13.55
CA TYR A 81 -9.55 -14.91 13.57
C TYR A 81 -10.91 -14.44 13.03
N PRO A 82 -11.54 -13.43 13.67
CA PRO A 82 -12.71 -12.78 13.11
C PRO A 82 -12.27 -11.96 11.90
N ALA A 83 -13.01 -12.07 10.80
CA ALA A 83 -12.81 -11.28 9.59
C ALA A 83 -12.65 -9.80 9.97
N LEU A 84 -11.51 -9.20 9.59
CA LEU A 84 -11.29 -7.77 9.67
C LEU A 84 -12.50 -7.05 9.04
N ALA A 85 -13.34 -6.50 9.91
CA ALA A 85 -14.50 -5.72 9.54
C ALA A 85 -14.05 -4.55 8.66
N LYS A 86 -14.71 -4.43 7.51
CA LYS A 86 -14.55 -3.34 6.55
C LYS A 86 -15.06 -2.03 7.11
#